data_AF-E9EDU6-F1
#
_entry.id   AF-E9EDU6-F1
#
_cell.length_a   1.000
_cell.length_b   1.000
_cell.length_c   1.000
_cell.angle_alpha   90.00
_cell.angle_beta   90.00
_cell.angle_gamma   90.00
#
_symmetry.space_group_name_H-M   'P 1'
#
loop_
_entity.id
_entity.type
_entity.pdbx_description
1 polymer ?
#
loop_
_entity_poly.entity_id
_entity_poly.type
_entity_poly.pdbx_seq_one_letter_code
_entity_poly.pdbx_strand_id
1 'polypeptide(L)'
;MLRTPTSNLLRKGLVRSVPAAASRASSTHAISNPTLKNIEKRWEGMPLQEQADLWMALRDRMKGNWNELTLQEKKAAYWIAFGPHGPRAVDPPGTNARVAWGVAVGLATSFAIFAAIRSVAKPKPHTMSKEYQEASNELLVQQKADPLTGITSEGYSGKGMVQSPPKGN
;
A
#
# COMPACT_ATOMS: atom_id res chain seq x y z
N MET A 1 51.92 70.75 -68.21
CA MET A 1 50.86 70.63 -67.17
C MET A 1 50.01 69.42 -67.51
N LEU A 2 50.21 68.29 -66.82
CA LEU A 2 49.46 67.04 -67.02
C LEU A 2 48.85 66.65 -65.66
N ARG A 3 47.52 66.62 -65.59
CA ARG A 3 46.75 66.15 -64.43
C ARG A 3 46.13 64.80 -64.78
N THR A 4 46.51 63.75 -64.07
CA THR A 4 45.90 62.41 -64.13
C THR A 4 44.76 62.29 -63.09
N PRO A 5 43.65 61.62 -63.41
CA PRO A 5 42.55 61.39 -62.47
C PRO A 5 42.80 60.17 -61.57
N THR A 6 42.39 60.25 -60.31
CA THR A 6 42.41 59.15 -59.34
C THR A 6 41.07 58.39 -59.37
N SER A 7 41.12 57.08 -59.61
CA SER A 7 39.99 56.16 -59.56
C SER A 7 39.83 55.58 -58.16
N ASN A 8 38.65 55.75 -57.53
CA ASN A 8 38.31 55.13 -56.24
C ASN A 8 38.00 53.64 -56.41
N LEU A 9 38.77 52.77 -55.76
CA LEU A 9 38.48 51.34 -55.65
C LEU A 9 37.62 51.07 -54.41
N LEU A 10 36.37 50.66 -54.64
CA LEU A 10 35.43 50.16 -53.64
C LEU A 10 35.86 48.78 -53.14
N ARG A 11 36.24 48.68 -51.85
CA ARG A 11 36.54 47.40 -51.20
C ARG A 11 35.24 46.75 -50.71
N LYS A 12 34.81 45.70 -51.39
CA LYS A 12 33.67 44.83 -51.01
C LYS A 12 34.01 44.09 -49.71
N GLY A 13 33.22 44.30 -48.66
CA GLY A 13 33.30 43.52 -47.42
C GLY A 13 32.70 42.12 -47.59
N LEU A 14 33.42 41.09 -47.13
CA LEU A 14 32.92 39.71 -47.03
C LEU A 14 32.01 39.59 -45.80
N VAL A 15 30.70 39.43 -46.03
CA VAL A 15 29.73 39.10 -44.98
C VAL A 15 29.75 37.59 -44.76
N ARG A 16 30.15 37.17 -43.55
CA ARG A 16 30.14 35.77 -43.12
C ARG A 16 28.67 35.33 -42.94
N SER A 17 28.16 34.48 -43.82
CA SER A 17 26.83 33.89 -43.68
C SER A 17 26.82 32.93 -42.49
N VAL A 18 26.13 33.31 -41.42
CA VAL A 18 25.79 32.39 -40.32
C VAL A 18 24.71 31.45 -40.88
N PRO A 19 24.86 30.11 -40.82
CA PRO A 19 23.75 29.24 -41.17
C PRO A 19 22.62 29.54 -40.19
N ALA A 20 21.48 30.03 -40.70
CA ALA A 20 20.28 30.12 -39.90
C ALA A 20 19.98 28.70 -39.41
N ALA A 21 20.14 28.48 -38.10
CA ALA A 21 19.68 27.25 -37.48
C ALA A 21 18.19 27.15 -37.83
N ALA A 22 17.84 26.19 -38.69
CA ALA A 22 16.46 25.90 -38.99
C ALA A 22 15.81 25.49 -37.66
N SER A 23 15.15 26.44 -37.01
CA SER A 23 14.25 26.16 -35.91
C SER A 23 13.16 25.29 -36.51
N ARG A 24 13.27 23.98 -36.31
CA ARG A 24 12.16 23.08 -36.56
C ARG A 24 11.05 23.61 -35.67
N ALA A 25 10.06 24.25 -36.28
CA ALA A 25 8.79 24.50 -35.61
C ALA A 25 8.32 23.13 -35.15
N SER A 26 8.54 22.85 -33.87
CA SER A 26 8.03 21.65 -33.23
C SER A 26 6.54 21.90 -33.14
N SER A 27 5.81 21.57 -34.20
CA SER A 27 4.37 21.45 -34.14
C SER A 27 4.12 20.29 -33.18
N THR A 28 4.04 20.59 -31.88
CA THR A 28 3.68 19.59 -30.89
C THR A 28 2.20 19.32 -31.07
N HIS A 29 1.86 18.47 -32.03
CA HIS A 29 0.48 18.04 -32.23
C HIS A 29 0.01 17.39 -30.93
N ALA A 30 -1.24 17.66 -30.53
CA ALA A 30 -1.83 17.05 -29.35
C ALA A 30 -1.73 15.52 -29.44
N ILE A 31 -1.42 14.85 -28.33
CA ILE A 31 -1.35 13.39 -28.35
C ILE A 31 -2.74 12.84 -28.66
N SER A 32 -2.79 11.83 -29.54
CA SER A 32 -4.06 11.31 -30.02
C SER A 32 -4.92 10.74 -28.87
N ASN A 33 -6.22 11.02 -28.91
CA ASN A 33 -7.18 10.54 -27.91
C ASN A 33 -7.13 9.01 -27.65
N PRO A 34 -7.01 8.11 -28.66
CA PRO A 34 -6.93 6.68 -28.38
C PRO A 34 -5.70 6.27 -27.55
N THR A 35 -4.60 7.01 -27.66
CA THR A 35 -3.38 6.80 -26.85
C THR A 35 -3.60 7.17 -25.39
N LEU A 36 -4.33 8.27 -25.12
CA LEU A 36 -4.53 8.81 -23.76
C LEU A 36 -5.77 8.27 -23.04
N LYS A 37 -6.76 7.76 -23.77
CA LYS A 37 -8.03 7.32 -23.19
C LYS A 37 -7.80 6.25 -22.12
N ASN A 38 -8.44 6.33 -20.95
CA ASN A 38 -8.32 5.31 -19.90
C ASN A 38 -6.87 4.96 -19.51
N ILE A 39 -5.92 5.91 -19.59
CA ILE A 39 -4.51 5.64 -19.26
C ILE A 39 -4.36 5.00 -17.88
N GLU A 40 -5.22 5.41 -16.94
CA GLU A 40 -5.30 4.92 -15.56
C GLU A 40 -5.43 3.40 -15.45
N LYS A 41 -6.14 2.77 -16.38
CA LYS A 41 -6.38 1.32 -16.37
C LYS A 41 -5.32 0.53 -17.12
N ARG A 42 -4.70 1.15 -18.13
CA ARG A 42 -3.78 0.46 -19.06
C ARG A 42 -2.30 0.66 -18.72
N TRP A 43 -1.96 1.68 -17.93
CA TRP A 43 -0.58 2.09 -17.66
C TRP A 43 0.29 0.92 -17.18
N GLU A 44 -0.16 0.20 -16.16
CA GLU A 44 0.57 -0.95 -15.59
C GLU A 44 0.68 -2.15 -16.54
N GLY A 45 -0.27 -2.30 -17.47
CA GLY A 45 -0.27 -3.38 -18.46
C GLY A 45 0.44 -3.03 -19.77
N MET A 46 0.89 -1.78 -19.92
CA MET A 46 1.54 -1.28 -21.13
C MET A 46 3.01 -1.72 -21.18
N PRO A 47 3.55 -2.11 -22.35
CA PRO A 47 4.98 -2.39 -22.50
C PRO A 47 5.84 -1.22 -22.03
N LEU A 48 6.97 -1.49 -21.38
CA LEU A 48 7.83 -0.45 -20.81
C LEU A 48 8.32 0.57 -21.87
N GLN A 49 8.53 0.11 -23.10
CA GLN A 49 8.89 0.99 -24.22
C GLN A 49 7.77 1.99 -24.53
N GLU A 50 6.52 1.53 -24.62
CA GLU A 50 5.37 2.40 -24.89
C GLU A 50 5.13 3.38 -23.73
N GLN A 51 5.34 2.95 -22.48
CA GLN A 51 5.29 3.85 -21.33
C GLN A 51 6.34 4.96 -21.43
N ALA A 52 7.57 4.61 -21.81
CA ALA A 52 8.65 5.57 -22.00
C ALA A 52 8.35 6.54 -23.15
N ASP A 53 7.89 6.04 -24.30
CA ASP A 53 7.57 6.86 -25.46
C ASP A 53 6.41 7.83 -25.17
N LEU A 54 5.36 7.36 -24.49
CA LEU A 54 4.23 8.19 -24.07
C LEU A 54 4.65 9.26 -23.05
N TRP A 55 5.50 8.88 -22.09
CA TRP A 55 6.07 9.81 -21.12
C TRP A 55 6.90 10.90 -21.79
N MET A 56 7.78 10.54 -22.73
CA MET A 56 8.59 11.51 -23.47
C MET A 56 7.71 12.44 -24.31
N ALA A 57 6.70 11.91 -24.99
CA ALA A 57 5.76 12.72 -25.77
C ALA A 57 4.98 13.72 -24.89
N LEU A 58 4.48 13.30 -23.72
CA LEU A 58 3.81 14.18 -22.76
C LEU A 58 4.77 15.23 -22.20
N ARG A 59 6.00 14.84 -21.87
CA ARG A 59 7.04 15.75 -21.38
C ARG A 59 7.37 16.82 -22.41
N ASP A 60 7.47 16.46 -23.68
CA ASP A 60 7.71 17.43 -24.76
C ASP A 60 6.53 18.36 -24.98
N ARG A 61 5.28 17.88 -24.86
CA ARG A 61 4.08 18.74 -24.87
C ARG A 61 4.07 19.74 -23.72
N MET A 62 4.47 19.32 -22.53
CA MET A 62 4.51 20.18 -21.33
C MET A 62 5.59 21.26 -21.36
N LYS A 63 6.57 21.19 -22.28
CA LYS A 63 7.55 22.28 -22.50
C LYS A 63 6.92 23.52 -23.17
N GLY A 64 5.78 23.34 -23.85
CA GLY A 64 5.05 24.40 -24.54
C GLY A 64 4.05 25.16 -23.65
N ASN A 65 3.13 25.89 -24.28
CA ASN A 65 2.08 26.63 -23.58
C ASN A 65 1.03 25.71 -22.95
N TRP A 66 0.81 25.82 -21.64
CA TRP A 66 -0.11 24.94 -20.90
C TRP A 66 -1.60 25.18 -21.17
N ASN A 67 -1.94 26.32 -21.79
CA ASN A 67 -3.30 26.59 -22.27
C ASN A 67 -3.66 25.75 -23.50
N GLU A 68 -2.67 25.26 -24.23
CA GLU A 68 -2.85 24.43 -25.44
C GLU A 68 -2.86 22.92 -25.14
N LEU A 69 -2.65 22.53 -23.86
CA LEU A 69 -2.79 21.15 -23.43
C LEU A 69 -4.26 20.80 -23.28
N THR A 70 -4.64 19.69 -23.92
CA THR A 70 -5.98 19.12 -23.79
C THR A 70 -6.22 18.65 -22.35
N LEU A 71 -7.49 18.60 -21.94
CA LEU A 71 -7.85 18.12 -20.60
C LEU A 71 -7.40 16.66 -20.36
N GLN A 72 -7.38 15.84 -21.41
CA GLN A 72 -6.89 14.46 -21.34
C GLN A 72 -5.37 14.40 -21.14
N GLU A 73 -4.59 15.24 -21.84
CA GLU A 73 -3.14 15.35 -21.62
C GLU A 73 -2.83 15.76 -20.18
N LYS A 74 -3.58 16.73 -19.63
CA LYS A 74 -3.43 17.17 -18.23
C LYS A 74 -3.73 16.05 -17.24
N LYS A 75 -4.83 15.32 -17.43
CA LYS A 75 -5.19 14.18 -16.59
C LYS A 75 -4.16 13.06 -16.68
N ALA A 76 -3.71 12.71 -17.88
CA ALA A 76 -2.72 11.68 -18.10
C ALA A 76 -1.37 12.06 -17.48
N ALA A 77 -0.90 13.29 -17.68
CA ALA A 77 0.33 13.77 -17.07
C ALA A 77 0.26 13.72 -15.54
N TYR A 78 -0.85 14.16 -14.95
CA TYR A 78 -1.07 14.10 -13.50
C TYR A 78 -1.06 12.65 -12.99
N TRP A 79 -1.78 11.74 -13.66
CA TRP A 79 -1.80 10.34 -13.27
C TRP A 79 -0.44 9.64 -13.43
N ILE A 80 0.28 9.86 -14.53
CA ILE A 80 1.60 9.27 -14.71
C ILE A 80 2.59 9.82 -13.68
N ALA A 81 2.51 11.09 -13.33
CA ALA A 81 3.39 11.69 -12.32
C ALA A 81 3.02 11.32 -10.87
N PHE A 82 1.73 11.16 -10.55
CA PHE A 82 1.23 11.07 -9.16
C PHE A 82 0.32 9.88 -8.84
N GLY A 83 0.05 9.01 -9.80
CA GLY A 83 -0.83 7.86 -9.63
C GLY A 83 -0.27 6.77 -8.69
N PRO A 84 -1.16 5.88 -8.20
CA PRO A 84 -0.85 4.68 -7.42
C PRO A 84 -0.30 3.56 -8.32
N HIS A 85 0.84 3.83 -8.95
CA HIS A 85 1.58 2.91 -9.79
C HIS A 85 3.05 2.87 -9.40
N GLY A 86 3.78 1.85 -9.86
CA GLY A 86 5.20 1.70 -9.57
C GLY A 86 5.49 1.72 -8.05
N PRO A 87 6.38 2.60 -7.54
CA PRO A 87 6.66 2.71 -6.10
C PRO A 87 5.48 3.11 -5.22
N ARG A 88 4.39 3.62 -5.79
CA ARG A 88 3.16 4.00 -5.08
C ARG A 88 2.00 3.04 -5.35
N ALA A 89 2.28 1.87 -5.92
CA ALA A 89 1.26 0.87 -6.15
C ALA A 89 0.55 0.50 -4.82
N VAL A 90 -0.77 0.49 -4.87
CA VAL A 90 -1.61 0.05 -3.74
C VAL A 90 -1.81 -1.46 -3.85
N ASP A 91 -2.06 -2.10 -2.72
CA ASP A 91 -2.38 -3.52 -2.67
C ASP A 91 -3.48 -3.88 -3.69
N PRO A 92 -3.31 -4.97 -4.46
CA PRO A 92 -4.32 -5.42 -5.39
C PRO A 92 -5.68 -5.67 -4.70
N PRO A 93 -6.80 -5.50 -5.43
CA PRO A 93 -8.12 -5.79 -4.88
C PRO A 93 -8.19 -7.24 -4.38
N GLY A 94 -8.78 -7.43 -3.19
CA GLY A 94 -8.93 -8.75 -2.57
C GLY A 94 -7.78 -9.17 -1.64
N THR A 95 -6.70 -8.40 -1.54
CA THR A 95 -5.58 -8.67 -0.62
C THR A 95 -6.05 -8.76 0.84
N ASN A 96 -6.87 -7.82 1.30
CA ASN A 96 -7.41 -7.83 2.67
C ASN A 96 -8.23 -9.09 2.99
N ALA A 97 -9.06 -9.53 2.06
CA ALA A 97 -9.85 -10.75 2.23
C ALA A 97 -8.96 -11.99 2.28
N ARG A 98 -7.91 -12.06 1.44
CA ARG A 98 -6.93 -13.15 1.46
C ARG A 98 -6.19 -13.20 2.80
N VAL A 99 -5.77 -12.06 3.33
CA VAL A 99 -5.10 -11.97 4.64
C VAL A 99 -6.04 -12.42 5.75
N ALA A 100 -7.28 -11.91 5.79
CA ALA A 100 -8.26 -12.29 6.80
C ALA A 100 -8.53 -13.80 6.81
N TRP A 101 -8.72 -14.40 5.63
CA TRP A 101 -8.89 -15.85 5.50
C TRP A 101 -7.64 -16.63 5.89
N GLY A 102 -6.45 -16.15 5.52
CA GLY A 102 -5.17 -16.76 5.92
C GLY A 102 -5.02 -16.80 7.44
N VAL A 103 -5.34 -15.71 8.12
CA VAL A 103 -5.32 -15.63 9.59
C VAL A 103 -6.35 -16.58 10.22
N ALA A 104 -7.58 -16.59 9.70
CA ALA A 104 -8.63 -17.49 10.19
C ALA A 104 -8.25 -18.97 10.07
N VAL A 105 -7.68 -19.36 8.92
CA VAL A 105 -7.17 -20.72 8.70
C VAL A 105 -6.01 -21.04 9.64
N GLY A 106 -5.10 -20.10 9.85
CA GLY A 106 -3.98 -20.27 10.78
C GLY A 106 -4.44 -20.50 12.23
N LEU A 107 -5.41 -19.73 12.70
CA LEU A 107 -6.01 -19.90 14.03
C LEU A 107 -6.76 -21.24 14.14
N ALA A 108 -7.58 -21.58 13.15
CA ALA A 108 -8.31 -22.85 13.13
C ALA A 108 -7.35 -24.05 13.13
N THR A 109 -6.27 -24.00 12.34
CA THR A 109 -5.24 -25.04 12.28
C THR A 109 -4.53 -25.17 13.63
N SER A 110 -4.15 -24.04 14.24
CA SER A 110 -3.51 -24.02 15.56
C SER A 110 -4.41 -24.64 16.64
N PHE A 111 -5.70 -24.28 16.63
CA PHE A 111 -6.68 -24.84 17.55
C PHE A 111 -6.88 -26.35 17.32
N ALA A 112 -6.95 -26.79 16.06
CA ALA A 112 -7.09 -28.21 15.72
C ALA A 112 -5.89 -29.03 16.22
N ILE A 113 -4.66 -28.53 16.01
CA ILE A 113 -3.45 -29.18 16.52
C ILE A 113 -3.47 -29.25 18.05
N PHE A 114 -3.80 -28.14 18.72
CA PHE A 114 -3.91 -28.11 20.17
C PHE A 114 -4.96 -29.11 20.69
N ALA A 115 -6.15 -29.13 20.08
CA ALA A 115 -7.22 -30.05 20.45
C ALA A 115 -6.83 -31.51 20.25
N ALA A 116 -6.14 -31.82 19.14
CA ALA A 116 -5.63 -33.17 18.87
C ALA A 116 -4.64 -33.61 19.94
N ILE A 117 -3.63 -32.80 20.27
CA ILE A 117 -2.67 -33.09 21.34
C ILE A 117 -3.38 -33.22 22.69
N ARG A 118 -4.35 -32.34 22.97
CA ARG A 118 -5.08 -32.34 24.24
C ARG A 118 -5.99 -33.55 24.42
N SER A 119 -6.49 -34.12 23.32
CA SER A 119 -7.39 -35.30 23.34
C SER A 119 -6.71 -36.58 23.83
N VAL A 120 -5.39 -36.70 23.62
CA VAL A 120 -4.59 -37.87 24.04
C VAL A 120 -3.82 -37.64 25.35
N ALA A 121 -4.04 -36.50 26.01
CA ALA A 121 -3.36 -36.17 27.26
C ALA A 121 -3.91 -36.98 28.44
N LYS A 122 -3.10 -37.07 29.51
CA LYS A 122 -3.46 -37.76 30.77
C LYS A 122 -4.79 -37.25 31.35
N PRO A 123 -5.55 -38.10 32.07
CA PRO A 123 -6.78 -37.70 32.72
C PRO A 123 -6.55 -36.56 33.71
N LYS A 124 -7.61 -35.80 33.99
CA LYS A 124 -7.57 -34.72 34.98
C LYS A 124 -7.23 -35.29 36.37
N PRO A 125 -6.47 -34.56 37.20
CA PRO A 125 -6.20 -35.00 38.58
C PRO A 125 -7.51 -35.03 39.39
N HIS A 126 -7.57 -35.88 40.41
CA HIS A 126 -8.78 -36.05 41.24
C HIS A 126 -9.22 -34.75 41.95
N THR A 127 -8.27 -33.85 42.22
CA THR A 127 -8.50 -32.52 42.83
C THR A 127 -9.20 -31.54 41.88
N MET A 128 -9.24 -31.84 40.58
CA MET A 128 -9.96 -31.04 39.58
C MET A 128 -11.39 -31.59 39.36
N SER A 129 -12.10 -31.74 40.48
CA SER A 129 -13.52 -32.11 40.56
C SER A 129 -14.26 -31.10 41.44
N LYS A 130 -15.54 -30.87 41.16
CA LYS A 130 -16.36 -29.92 41.92
C LYS A 130 -16.41 -30.26 43.40
N GLU A 131 -16.56 -31.54 43.74
CA GLU A 131 -16.75 -32.03 45.10
C GLU A 131 -15.49 -31.81 45.95
N TYR A 132 -14.30 -32.07 45.36
CA TYR A 132 -13.03 -31.81 46.04
C TYR A 132 -12.80 -30.30 46.25
N GLN A 133 -13.21 -29.47 45.28
CA GLN A 133 -13.08 -28.01 45.36
C GLN A 133 -14.07 -27.41 46.37
N GLU A 134 -15.28 -27.97 46.50
CA GLU A 134 -16.23 -27.59 47.54
C GLU A 134 -15.73 -27.96 48.93
N ALA A 135 -15.17 -29.16 49.11
CA ALA A 135 -14.53 -29.55 50.37
C ALA A 135 -13.31 -28.64 50.71
N SER A 136 -12.55 -28.23 49.68
CA SER A 136 -11.46 -27.25 49.85
C SER A 136 -11.99 -25.89 50.29
N ASN A 137 -13.13 -25.43 49.75
CA ASN A 137 -13.80 -24.21 50.19
C ASN A 137 -14.22 -24.29 51.66
N GLU A 138 -14.81 -25.40 52.10
CA GLU A 138 -15.19 -25.59 53.52
C GLU A 138 -13.98 -25.48 54.45
N LEU A 139 -12.85 -26.09 54.08
CA LEU A 139 -11.61 -25.99 54.84
C LEU A 139 -11.08 -24.54 54.88
N LEU A 140 -11.14 -23.82 53.76
CA LEU A 140 -10.72 -22.40 53.71
C LEU A 140 -11.62 -21.52 54.59
N VAL A 141 -12.92 -21.80 54.64
CA VAL A 141 -13.85 -21.13 55.54
C VAL A 141 -13.51 -21.43 57.00
N GLN A 142 -13.25 -22.68 57.35
CA GLN A 142 -12.82 -23.07 58.69
C GLN A 142 -11.52 -22.38 59.12
N GLN A 143 -10.60 -22.18 58.18
CA GLN A 143 -9.31 -21.51 58.41
C GLN A 143 -9.38 -19.98 58.36
N LYS A 144 -10.55 -19.38 58.07
CA LYS A 144 -10.71 -17.92 57.89
C LYS A 144 -9.78 -17.36 56.80
N ALA A 145 -9.61 -18.12 55.72
CA ALA A 145 -8.77 -17.72 54.60
C ALA A 145 -9.40 -16.57 53.80
N ASP A 146 -8.57 -15.58 53.43
CA ASP A 146 -8.97 -14.37 52.69
C ASP A 146 -10.20 -13.62 53.26
N PRO A 147 -10.12 -13.07 54.48
CA PRO A 147 -11.26 -12.45 55.17
C PRO A 147 -11.63 -11.05 54.65
N LEU A 148 -10.80 -10.42 53.83
CA LEU A 148 -11.06 -9.06 53.32
C LEU A 148 -11.78 -9.05 51.96
N THR A 149 -11.43 -9.98 51.06
CA THR A 149 -11.89 -9.98 49.67
C THR A 149 -12.30 -11.37 49.15
N GLY A 150 -12.02 -12.43 49.92
CA GLY A 150 -12.16 -13.80 49.47
C GLY A 150 -13.30 -14.52 50.16
N ILE A 151 -13.19 -15.85 50.21
CA ILE A 151 -14.31 -16.73 50.56
C ILE A 151 -14.88 -16.50 51.97
N THR A 152 -14.11 -15.89 52.88
CA THR A 152 -14.55 -15.59 54.25
C THR A 152 -14.88 -14.12 54.49
N SER A 153 -14.85 -13.27 53.45
CA SER A 153 -15.23 -11.87 53.60
C SER A 153 -16.73 -11.70 53.78
N GLU A 154 -17.11 -10.64 54.50
CA GLU A 154 -18.51 -10.26 54.66
C GLU A 154 -19.15 -9.99 53.28
N GLY A 155 -20.27 -10.66 52.99
CA GLY A 155 -21.00 -10.51 51.73
C GLY A 155 -20.41 -11.25 50.52
N TYR A 156 -19.48 -12.20 50.70
CA TYR A 156 -18.96 -13.01 49.60
C TYR A 156 -20.06 -13.85 48.91
N SER A 157 -20.18 -13.72 47.59
CA SER A 157 -21.20 -14.41 46.76
C SER A 157 -20.61 -15.23 45.59
N GLY A 158 -19.28 -15.41 45.58
CA GLY A 158 -18.59 -16.17 44.53
C GLY A 158 -18.59 -17.69 44.76
N LYS A 159 -18.09 -18.43 43.77
CA LYS A 159 -17.99 -19.91 43.82
C LYS A 159 -16.74 -20.42 44.57
N GLY A 160 -15.94 -19.52 45.14
CA GLY A 160 -14.66 -19.87 45.77
C GLY A 160 -13.70 -20.52 44.77
N MET A 161 -13.08 -21.63 45.18
CA MET A 161 -12.13 -22.41 44.39
C MET A 161 -12.78 -23.31 43.32
N VAL A 162 -14.11 -23.31 43.19
CA VAL A 162 -14.82 -24.17 42.25
C VAL A 162 -14.68 -23.67 40.82
N GLN A 163 -13.90 -24.41 40.04
CA GLN A 163 -13.62 -24.17 38.61
C GLN A 163 -13.90 -25.39 37.73
N SER A 164 -14.03 -26.57 38.34
CA SER A 164 -14.22 -27.83 37.61
C SER A 164 -15.69 -28.27 37.61
N PRO A 165 -16.13 -28.99 36.57
CA PRO A 165 -17.45 -29.62 36.57
C PRO A 165 -17.53 -30.70 37.68
N PRO A 166 -18.76 -31.16 38.02
CA PRO A 166 -18.96 -32.32 38.87
C PRO A 166 -18.15 -33.51 38.37
N LYS A 167 -17.69 -34.36 39.29
CA LYS A 167 -17.01 -35.60 38.91
C LYS A 167 -17.97 -36.41 38.03
N GLY A 168 -17.64 -36.53 36.75
CA GLY A 168 -18.40 -37.34 35.81
C GLY A 168 -18.34 -38.82 36.23
N ASN A 169 -19.49 -39.49 36.16
CA ASN A 169 -19.56 -40.96 36.18
C ASN A 169 -19.00 -41.53 34.87
#